data_AF-A0A411HEM5-F1
#
_entry.id   AF-A0A411HEM5-F1
#
_cell.length_a   1.000
_cell.length_b   1.000
_cell.length_c   1.000
_cell.angle_alpha   90.00
_cell.angle_beta   90.00
_cell.angle_gamma   90.00
#
_symmetry.space_group_name_H-M   'P 1'
#
loop_
_entity.id
_entity.type
_entity.pdbx_description
1 polymer ?
#
loop_
_entity_poly.entity_id
_entity_poly.type
_entity_poly.pdbx_seq_one_letter_code
_entity_poly.pdbx_strand_id
1 'polypeptide(L)'
;MLICAQIETGAEANLHAAIAAASSTITPLLATRSYVDVLKHLADLRAPVDAFFEGVMVMVDDTAKRRNRLSLLAQLRRMFLEVADISLLHNVA
;
A
#
# COMPACT_ATOMS: atom_id res chain seq x y z
N MET A 1 -2.43 -4.69 14.34
CA MET A 1 -2.90 -3.60 15.23
C MET A 1 -1.71 -2.94 15.96
N LEU A 2 -0.64 -2.52 15.26
CA LEU A 2 0.58 -1.99 15.90
C LEU A 2 1.23 -0.82 15.14
N ILE A 3 0.50 -0.21 14.20
CA ILE A 3 1.03 0.84 13.31
C ILE A 3 0.94 2.23 13.97
N CYS A 4 0.07 2.41 14.98
CA CYS A 4 -0.32 3.74 15.47
C CYS A 4 0.69 4.43 16.41
N ALA A 5 1.80 3.78 16.81
CA ALA A 5 2.63 4.32 17.89
C ALA A 5 3.61 5.43 17.47
N GLN A 6 3.98 5.54 16.19
CA GLN A 6 4.94 6.55 15.69
C GLN A 6 4.73 6.82 14.17
N ILE A 7 3.49 7.06 13.73
CA ILE A 7 3.27 7.59 12.37
C ILE A 7 3.57 9.09 12.43
N GLU A 8 4.57 9.55 11.67
CA GLU A 8 4.83 10.98 11.54
C GLU A 8 3.77 11.65 10.65
N THR A 9 3.52 12.93 10.89
CA THR A 9 2.61 13.73 10.06
C THR A 9 3.21 13.97 8.66
N GLY A 10 2.38 14.40 7.71
CA GLY A 10 2.83 14.65 6.33
C GLY A 10 2.81 13.37 5.49
N ALA A 11 3.90 13.09 4.77
CA ALA A 11 3.92 12.04 3.74
C ALA A 11 3.68 10.62 4.30
N GLU A 12 4.15 10.30 5.52
CA GLU A 12 3.92 9.00 6.16
C GLU A 12 2.44 8.77 6.52
N ALA A 13 1.82 9.76 7.18
CA ALA A 13 0.38 9.74 7.45
C ALA A 13 -0.48 9.71 6.18
N ASN A 14 -0.10 10.46 5.14
CA ASN A 14 -0.80 10.49 3.86
C ASN A 14 -0.76 9.14 3.17
N LEU A 15 0.41 8.48 3.11
CA LEU A 15 0.53 7.15 2.53
C LEU A 15 -0.28 6.12 3.32
N HIS A 16 -0.26 6.19 4.66
CA HIS A 16 -1.09 5.31 5.49
C HIS A 16 -2.59 5.47 5.19
N ALA A 17 -3.08 6.71 5.11
CA ALA A 17 -4.47 6.98 4.77
C ALA A 17 -4.83 6.50 3.35
N ALA A 18 -3.95 6.73 2.37
CA ALA A 18 -4.13 6.27 1.00
C ALA A 18 -4.21 4.74 0.91
N ILE A 19 -3.33 4.02 1.62
CA ILE A 19 -3.37 2.55 1.69
C ILE A 19 -4.68 2.06 2.33
N ALA A 20 -5.13 2.69 3.41
CA ALA A 20 -6.38 2.31 4.07
C ALA A 20 -7.61 2.52 3.16
N ALA A 21 -7.66 3.64 2.45
CA ALA A 21 -8.75 3.95 1.50
C ALA A 21 -8.73 3.04 0.27
N ALA A 22 -7.53 2.75 -0.27
CA ALA A 22 -7.39 1.81 -1.38
C ALA A 22 -7.81 0.40 -0.97
N SER A 23 -7.42 -0.07 0.23
CA SER A 23 -7.81 -1.38 0.73
C SER A 23 -9.33 -1.52 0.90
N SER A 24 -10.02 -0.52 1.45
CA SER A 24 -11.49 -0.55 1.60
C SER A 24 -12.23 -0.55 0.26
N THR A 25 -11.65 0.07 -0.77
CA THR A 25 -12.22 0.15 -2.12
C THR A 25 -11.91 -1.11 -2.95
N ILE A 26 -10.68 -1.62 -2.89
CA ILE A 26 -10.21 -2.75 -3.69
C ILE A 26 -10.81 -4.08 -3.20
N THR A 27 -10.95 -4.27 -1.89
CA THR A 27 -11.48 -5.52 -1.30
C THR A 27 -12.81 -5.98 -1.92
N PRO A 28 -13.85 -5.14 -2.04
CA PRO A 28 -15.10 -5.54 -2.69
C PRO A 28 -14.96 -5.72 -4.21
N LEU A 29 -14.09 -4.96 -4.87
CA LEU A 29 -13.85 -5.08 -6.32
C LEU A 29 -13.16 -6.40 -6.69
N LEU A 30 -12.29 -6.91 -5.81
CA LEU A 30 -11.70 -8.24 -5.95
C LEU A 30 -12.76 -9.34 -5.87
N ALA A 31 -13.75 -9.20 -5.00
CA ALA A 31 -14.86 -10.15 -4.90
C ALA A 31 -15.73 -10.18 -6.16
N THR A 32 -15.88 -9.04 -6.84
CA THR A 32 -16.65 -8.92 -8.09
C THR A 32 -15.82 -9.15 -9.36
N ARG A 33 -14.53 -9.49 -9.22
CA ARG A 33 -13.58 -9.67 -10.33
C ARG A 33 -13.42 -8.43 -11.23
N SER A 34 -13.64 -7.21 -10.69
CA SER A 34 -13.45 -5.97 -11.45
C SER A 34 -11.99 -5.53 -11.46
N TYR A 35 -11.14 -6.29 -12.17
CA TYR A 35 -9.69 -6.11 -12.14
C TYR A 35 -9.22 -4.78 -12.75
N VAL A 36 -9.92 -4.28 -13.76
CA VAL A 36 -9.60 -2.99 -14.38
C VAL A 36 -9.73 -1.86 -13.37
N ASP A 37 -10.78 -1.88 -12.55
CA ASP A 37 -11.00 -0.84 -11.54
C ASP A 37 -10.05 -1.00 -10.36
N VAL A 38 -9.73 -2.24 -9.97
CA VAL A 38 -8.67 -2.52 -9.00
C VAL A 38 -7.33 -1.93 -9.44
N LEU A 39 -6.92 -2.14 -10.69
CA LEU A 39 -5.66 -1.63 -11.23
C LEU A 39 -5.63 -0.10 -11.29
N LYS A 40 -6.77 0.56 -11.60
CA LYS A 40 -6.88 2.03 -11.52
C LYS A 40 -6.65 2.54 -10.11
N HIS A 41 -7.33 1.95 -9.12
CA HIS A 41 -7.16 2.35 -7.72
C HIS A 41 -5.75 2.09 -7.19
N LEU A 42 -5.09 1.02 -7.66
CA LEU A 42 -3.68 0.79 -7.35
C LEU A 42 -2.76 1.83 -8.02
N ALA A 43 -3.07 2.29 -9.23
CA ALA A 43 -2.30 3.32 -9.91
C ALA A 43 -2.37 4.67 -9.16
N ASP A 44 -3.50 4.98 -8.54
CA ASP A 44 -3.68 6.20 -7.73
C ASP A 44 -2.73 6.25 -6.52
N LEU A 45 -2.23 5.10 -6.06
CA LEU A 45 -1.25 5.03 -4.97
C LEU A 45 0.15 5.50 -5.38
N ARG A 46 0.42 5.67 -6.68
CA ARG A 46 1.75 6.09 -7.14
C ARG A 46 2.18 7.42 -6.52
N ALA A 47 1.34 8.45 -6.60
CA ALA A 47 1.65 9.78 -6.08
C ALA A 47 1.95 9.78 -4.56
N PRO A 48 1.13 9.19 -3.68
CA PRO A 48 1.46 9.14 -2.25
C PRO A 48 2.67 8.25 -1.93
N VAL A 49 2.96 7.23 -2.75
CA VAL A 49 4.17 6.40 -2.60
C VAL A 49 5.42 7.19 -2.98
N ASP A 50 5.40 7.91 -4.10
CA ASP A 50 6.51 8.75 -4.54
C ASP A 50 6.79 9.85 -3.49
N ALA A 51 5.75 10.54 -3.01
CA ALA A 51 5.87 11.55 -1.96
C ALA A 51 6.42 10.98 -0.63
N PHE A 52 6.08 9.73 -0.30
CA PHE A 52 6.66 9.05 0.86
C PHE A 52 8.15 8.81 0.68
N PHE A 53 8.60 8.31 -0.47
CA PHE A 53 10.02 8.05 -0.71
C PHE A 53 10.85 9.33 -0.83
N GLU A 54 10.27 10.43 -1.32
CA GLU A 54 10.91 11.74 -1.35
C GLU A 54 11.01 12.38 0.05
N GLY A 55 9.94 12.25 0.86
CA GLY A 55 9.81 12.94 2.14
C GLY A 55 10.24 12.14 3.38
N VAL A 56 10.41 10.82 3.26
CA VAL A 56 10.60 9.93 4.42
C VAL A 56 11.81 9.02 4.25
N MET A 57 12.82 9.22 5.10
CA MET A 57 13.97 8.32 5.17
C MET A 57 13.58 7.00 5.86
N VAL A 58 13.55 5.89 5.13
CA VAL A 58 13.08 4.60 5.68
C VAL A 58 14.07 4.00 6.70
N MET A 59 15.37 4.09 6.41
CA MET A 59 16.44 3.54 7.24
C MET A 59 16.95 4.60 8.22
N VAL A 60 16.21 4.80 9.30
CA VAL A 60 16.60 5.68 10.42
C VAL A 60 17.10 4.88 11.63
N ASP A 61 17.84 5.56 12.51
CA ASP A 61 18.38 4.98 13.75
C ASP A 61 17.27 4.60 14.74
N ASP A 62 16.18 5.38 14.75
CA ASP A 62 15.00 5.08 15.55
C ASP A 62 14.35 3.78 15.08
N THR A 63 14.54 2.73 15.88
CA THR A 63 14.05 1.39 15.59
C THR A 63 12.53 1.30 15.52
N ALA A 64 11.80 2.14 16.28
CA ALA A 64 10.35 2.17 16.27
C ALA A 64 9.83 2.78 14.96
N LYS A 65 10.40 3.92 14.53
CA LYS A 65 10.05 4.56 13.24
C LYS A 65 10.41 3.67 12.06
N ARG A 66 11.61 3.09 12.05
CA ARG A 66 12.03 2.14 11.01
C ARG A 66 11.06 0.97 10.88
N ARG A 67 10.65 0.37 12.02
CA ARG A 67 9.69 -0.74 12.02
C ARG A 67 8.34 -0.32 11.44
N ASN A 68 7.84 0.86 11.76
CA ASN A 68 6.56 1.35 11.24
C ASN A 68 6.62 1.55 9.72
N ARG A 69 7.67 2.21 9.22
CA ARG A 69 7.89 2.44 7.79
C ARG A 69 7.99 1.12 7.01
N LEU A 70 8.74 0.16 7.53
CA LEU A 70 8.81 -1.18 6.94
C LEU A 70 7.46 -1.91 6.96
N SER A 71 6.67 -1.76 8.03
CA SER A 71 5.32 -2.31 8.10
C SER A 71 4.37 -1.67 7.09
N LEU A 72 4.50 -0.37 6.83
CA LEU A 72 3.75 0.37 5.83
C LEU A 72 4.06 -0.14 4.42
N LEU A 73 5.35 -0.28 4.10
CA LEU A 73 5.81 -0.85 2.83
C LEU A 73 5.39 -2.32 2.67
N ALA A 74 5.39 -3.09 3.76
CA ALA A 74 4.91 -4.47 3.72
C ALA A 74 3.41 -4.57 3.45
N GLN A 75 2.60 -3.64 3.97
CA GLN A 75 1.16 -3.55 3.65
C GLN A 75 0.95 -3.21 2.18
N LEU A 76 1.65 -2.19 1.68
CA LEU A 76 1.62 -1.81 0.27
C LEU A 76 1.97 -3.00 -0.63
N ARG A 77 3.07 -3.69 -0.33
CA ARG A 77 3.51 -4.90 -1.06
C ARG A 77 2.43 -5.99 -1.06
N ARG A 78 1.78 -6.27 0.07
CA ARG A 78 0.71 -7.29 0.14
C ARG A 78 -0.44 -6.94 -0.77
N MET A 79 -0.89 -5.68 -0.78
CA MET A 79 -1.98 -5.22 -1.62
C MET A 79 -1.66 -5.36 -3.12
N PHE A 80 -0.42 -5.10 -3.53
CA PHE A 80 0.01 -5.38 -4.91
C PHE A 80 0.06 -6.88 -5.23
N LEU A 81 0.48 -7.72 -4.28
CA LEU A 81 0.57 -9.16 -4.49
C LEU A 81 -0.79 -9.85 -4.56
N GLU A 82 -1.79 -9.37 -3.84
CA GLU A 82 -3.17 -9.86 -3.95
C GLU A 82 -3.70 -9.73 -5.39
N VAL A 83 -3.25 -8.70 -6.12
CA VAL A 83 -3.58 -8.50 -7.54
C VAL A 83 -2.59 -9.21 -8.47
N ALA A 84 -1.31 -9.30 -8.09
CA ALA A 84 -0.28 -9.97 -8.89
C ALA A 84 -0.49 -11.49 -8.99
N ASP A 85 -1.07 -12.14 -7.97
CA ASP A 85 -1.40 -13.57 -8.02
C ASP A 85 -2.41 -13.88 -9.14
N ILE A 86 -3.31 -12.94 -9.43
CA ILE A 86 -4.24 -13.02 -10.56
C ILE A 86 -3.54 -12.82 -11.91
N SER A 87 -2.44 -12.06 -11.96
CA SER A 87 -1.63 -11.90 -13.18
C SER A 87 -0.92 -13.18 -13.60
N LEU A 88 -0.85 -14.20 -12.73
CA LEU A 88 -0.37 -15.54 -13.07
C LEU A 88 -1.48 -16.43 -13.67
N LEU A 89 -2.75 -16.02 -13.62
CA LEU A 89 -3.89 -16.73 -14.24
C LEU A 89 -3.97 -16.50 -15.77
N HIS A 90 -2.83 -16.42 -16.47
CA HIS A 90 -2.78 -16.37 -17.93
C HIS A 90 -2.89 -17.75 -18.61
N ASN A 91 -3.11 -18.85 -17.87
CA ASN A 91 -3.33 -20.15 -18.49
C ASN A 91 -4.83 -20.40 -18.73
N VAL A 92 -5.38 -19.70 -19.72
CA VAL A 92 -6.56 -20.18 -20.45
C VAL A 92 -6.09 -21.42 -21.23
N ALA A 93 -6.47 -22.60 -20.74
CA ALA A 93 -6.41 -23.85 -21.49
C ALA A 93 -7.59 -23.93 -22.46
#